data_AF-X0SRX9-F1
#
_entry.id   AF-X0SRX9-F1
#
_cell.length_a   1.000
_cell.length_b   1.000
_cell.length_c   1.000
_cell.angle_alpha   90.00
_cell.angle_beta   90.00
_cell.angle_gamma   90.00
#
_symmetry.space_group_name_H-M   'P 1'
#
loop_
_entity.id
_entity.type
_entity.pdbx_description
1 polymer ?
#
loop_
_entity_poly.entity_id
_entity_poly.type
_entity_poly.pdbx_seq_one_letter_code
_entity_poly.pdbx_strand_id
1 'polypeptide(L)'
;MNDKRRCAKLIGVLMLCAALVSGCATGRTVLVSDDSPMRVGPDCSGRVYFMESGEWKLSPDAVDLPEGWYLVPPRFVAPEN
;
A
#
# COMPACT_ATOMS: atom_id res chain seq x y z
N MET A 1 -28.67 7.81 39.69
CA MET A 1 -27.20 7.86 39.44
C MET A 1 -26.69 6.71 38.55
N ASN A 2 -27.54 5.78 38.10
CA ASN A 2 -27.15 4.63 37.26
C ASN A 2 -27.25 4.91 35.74
N ASP A 3 -28.14 5.81 35.31
CA ASP A 3 -28.44 5.99 33.87
C ASP A 3 -27.36 6.76 33.12
N LYS A 4 -26.71 7.72 33.78
CA LYS A 4 -25.56 8.46 33.20
C LYS A 4 -24.36 7.53 32.95
N ARG A 5 -24.12 6.56 33.85
CA ARG A 5 -23.05 5.55 33.71
C ARG A 5 -23.39 4.51 32.64
N ARG A 6 -24.68 4.17 32.47
CA ARG A 6 -25.16 3.30 31.39
C ARG A 6 -25.06 3.98 30.02
N CYS A 7 -25.44 5.25 29.92
CA CYS A 7 -25.28 6.04 28.70
C CYS A 7 -23.81 6.21 28.30
N ALA A 8 -22.93 6.53 29.25
CA ALA A 8 -21.50 6.65 28.96
C ALA A 8 -20.87 5.34 28.45
N LYS A 9 -21.28 4.19 29.01
CA LYS A 9 -20.84 2.87 28.52
C LYS A 9 -21.37 2.56 27.12
N LEU A 10 -22.64 2.86 26.86
CA LEU A 10 -23.25 2.67 25.55
C LEU A 10 -22.59 3.54 24.48
N ILE A 11 -22.30 4.81 24.80
CA ILE A 11 -21.58 5.72 23.91
C ILE A 11 -20.16 5.21 23.63
N GLY A 12 -19.45 4.73 24.65
CA GLY A 12 -18.11 4.14 24.49
C GLY A 12 -18.10 2.90 23.59
N VAL A 13 -19.08 2.00 23.74
CA VAL A 13 -19.22 0.83 22.87
C VAL A 13 -19.55 1.24 21.44
N LEU A 14 -20.43 2.24 21.24
CA LEU A 14 -20.80 2.72 19.92
C LEU A 14 -19.61 3.33 19.18
N MET A 15 -18.78 4.13 19.87
CA MET A 15 -17.56 4.70 19.27
C MET A 15 -16.54 3.61 18.89
N LEU A 16 -16.38 2.57 19.71
CA LEU A 16 -15.49 1.46 19.41
C LEU A 16 -15.96 0.67 18.18
N CYS A 17 -17.26 0.42 18.05
CA CYS A 17 -17.83 -0.23 16.87
C CYS A 17 -17.64 0.61 15.61
N ALA A 18 -17.79 1.93 15.69
CA ALA A 18 -17.55 2.82 14.55
C ALA A 18 -16.08 2.81 14.09
N ALA A 19 -15.12 2.75 15.02
CA ALA A 19 -13.70 2.67 14.69
C ALA A 19 -13.31 1.36 13.99
N LEU A 20 -13.97 0.24 14.34
CA LEU A 20 -13.71 -1.07 13.72
C LEU A 20 -14.16 -1.14 12.26
N VAL A 21 -15.22 -0.42 11.89
CA VAL A 21 -15.71 -0.38 10.50
C VAL A 21 -14.80 0.46 9.59
N SER A 22 -14.09 1.45 10.14
CA SER A 22 -13.09 2.25 9.40
C SER A 22 -11.72 1.57 9.24
N GLY A 23 -11.45 0.47 9.96
CA GLY A 23 -10.13 -0.16 10.01
C GLY A 23 -9.85 -1.24 8.94
N CYS A 24 -10.88 -1.71 8.23
CA CYS A 24 -10.71 -2.67 7.14
C CYS A 24 -10.54 -1.90 5.82
N ALA A 25 -9.28 -1.65 5.46
CA ALA A 25 -8.92 -1.18 4.12
C ALA A 25 -9.65 -2.04 3.08
N THR A 26 -10.53 -1.43 2.30
CA THR A 26 -11.39 -2.07 1.29
C THR A 26 -10.62 -2.53 0.04
N GLY A 27 -9.30 -2.66 0.12
CA GLY A 27 -8.45 -3.27 -0.89
C GLY A 27 -8.10 -4.70 -0.47
N ARG A 28 -8.52 -5.69 -1.25
CA ARG A 28 -8.07 -7.07 -1.06
C ARG A 28 -6.56 -7.09 -1.32
N THR A 29 -5.74 -7.27 -0.29
CA THR A 29 -4.31 -7.54 -0.50
C THR A 29 -4.18 -8.79 -1.36
N VAL A 30 -3.57 -8.65 -2.53
CA VAL A 30 -3.23 -9.77 -3.40
C VAL A 30 -1.77 -10.13 -3.14
N LEU A 31 -1.54 -11.34 -2.67
CA LEU A 31 -0.19 -11.88 -2.52
C LEU A 31 0.27 -12.36 -3.90
N VAL A 32 1.37 -11.78 -4.39
CA VAL A 32 2.04 -12.19 -5.62
C VAL A 32 3.32 -12.91 -5.22
N SER A 33 3.70 -13.95 -5.96
CA SER A 33 4.99 -14.62 -5.72
C SER A 33 6.12 -13.61 -5.92
N ASP A 34 7.06 -13.66 -5.00
CA ASP A 34 8.23 -12.80 -4.89
C ASP A 34 9.14 -12.83 -6.15
N ASP A 35 9.06 -13.93 -6.89
CA ASP A 35 9.88 -14.22 -8.08
C ASP A 35 9.14 -13.87 -9.38
N SER A 36 7.84 -13.58 -9.31
CA SER A 36 7.04 -13.32 -10.49
C SER A 36 7.35 -11.94 -11.06
N PRO A 37 7.66 -11.80 -12.36
CA PRO A 37 7.76 -10.50 -12.99
C PRO A 37 6.39 -9.81 -12.92
N MET A 38 6.38 -8.53 -12.59
CA MET A 38 5.17 -7.71 -12.50
C MET A 38 5.11 -6.72 -13.66
N ARG A 39 3.90 -6.28 -14.00
CA ARG A 39 3.67 -5.21 -14.96
C ARG A 39 2.82 -4.12 -14.32
N VAL A 40 3.12 -2.88 -14.68
CA VAL A 40 2.36 -1.70 -14.27
C VAL A 40 0.94 -1.82 -14.83
N GLY A 41 -0.06 -1.78 -13.95
CA GLY A 41 -1.48 -1.76 -14.33
C GLY A 41 -1.98 -0.34 -14.65
N PRO A 42 -3.26 -0.19 -15.01
CA PRO A 42 -3.86 1.11 -15.28
C PRO A 42 -3.85 2.01 -14.03
N ASP A 43 -3.80 3.33 -14.26
CA ASP A 43 -3.88 4.37 -13.22
C ASP A 43 -2.84 4.23 -12.09
N CYS A 44 -1.68 3.64 -12.39
CA CYS A 44 -0.63 3.40 -11.41
C CYS A 44 0.23 4.65 -11.24
N SER A 45 0.28 5.18 -10.02
CA SER A 45 1.15 6.29 -9.64
C SER A 45 1.89 6.02 -8.34
N GLY A 46 3.10 6.56 -8.22
CA GLY A 46 3.92 6.39 -7.03
C GLY A 46 5.28 7.06 -7.17
N ARG A 47 6.03 7.11 -6.06
CA ARG A 47 7.43 7.52 -6.11
C ARG A 47 8.28 6.36 -6.61
N VAL A 48 9.28 6.67 -7.43
CA VAL A 48 10.18 5.68 -8.00
C VAL A 48 11.63 6.00 -7.66
N TYR A 49 12.43 4.96 -7.52
CA TYR A 49 13.87 5.10 -7.59
C TYR A 49 14.30 5.14 -9.06
N PHE A 50 15.10 6.13 -9.41
CA PHE A 50 15.71 6.26 -10.73
C PHE A 50 17.23 6.39 -10.58
N MET A 51 17.95 5.93 -11.59
CA MET A 51 19.41 6.00 -11.61
C MET A 51 19.84 7.32 -12.24
N GLU A 52 20.57 8.14 -11.51
CA GLU A 52 21.15 9.38 -12.01
C GLU A 52 22.62 9.44 -11.58
N SER A 53 23.53 9.51 -12.56
CA SER A 53 24.99 9.57 -12.31
C SER A 53 25.54 8.41 -11.45
N GLY A 54 24.95 7.22 -11.58
CA GLY A 54 25.36 6.03 -10.82
C GLY A 54 24.79 5.95 -9.40
N GLU A 55 23.95 6.90 -9.00
CA GLU A 55 23.27 6.91 -7.72
C GLU A 55 21.77 6.67 -7.90
N TRP A 56 21.20 5.82 -7.05
CA TRP A 56 19.75 5.66 -6.94
C TRP A 56 19.17 6.85 -6.18
N LYS A 57 18.28 7.59 -6.84
CA LYS A 57 17.57 8.72 -6.24
C LYS A 57 16.07 8.44 -6.23
N LEU A 58 15.42 8.79 -5.12
CA LEU A 58 13.96 8.74 -5.03
C LEU A 58 13.38 9.98 -5.70
N SER A 59 12.33 9.82 -6.49
CA SER A 59 11.61 10.96 -7.08
C SER A 59 11.06 11.88 -5.97
N PRO A 60 11.10 13.22 -6.15
CA PRO A 60 10.57 14.17 -5.17
C PRO A 60 9.05 14.03 -5.04
N ASP A 61 8.38 13.76 -6.15
CA ASP A 61 6.93 13.60 -6.25
C ASP A 61 6.56 12.23 -6.81
N ALA A 62 5.28 11.87 -6.67
CA ALA A 62 4.74 10.71 -7.37
C ALA A 62 4.73 10.98 -8.88
N VAL A 63 5.03 9.94 -9.65
CA VAL A 63 4.97 9.97 -11.11
C VAL A 63 3.90 8.98 -11.57
N ASP A 64 3.23 9.32 -12.66
CA ASP A 64 2.34 8.39 -13.35
C ASP A 64 3.21 7.38 -14.11
N LEU A 65 3.01 6.10 -13.80
CA LEU A 65 3.74 5.01 -14.41
C LEU A 65 3.01 4.56 -15.67
N PRO A 66 3.68 4.52 -16.84
CA PRO A 66 3.04 4.07 -18.05
C PRO A 66 2.59 2.61 -17.94
N GLU A 67 1.34 2.35 -18.34
CA GLU A 67 0.77 1.01 -18.31
C GLU A 67 1.63 0.04 -19.12
N GLY A 68 1.78 -1.18 -18.59
CA GLY A 68 2.45 -2.28 -19.26
C GLY A 68 3.96 -2.29 -19.10
N TRP A 69 4.58 -1.29 -18.48
CA TRP A 69 6.00 -1.31 -18.08
C TRP A 69 6.28 -2.48 -17.13
N TYR A 70 7.49 -3.04 -17.23
CA TYR A 70 7.90 -4.17 -16.40
C TYR A 70 8.54 -3.70 -15.10
N LEU A 71 8.11 -4.32 -14.00
CA LEU A 71 8.73 -4.24 -12.69
C LEU A 71 9.34 -5.61 -12.41
N VAL A 72 10.66 -5.67 -12.49
CA VAL A 72 11.40 -6.92 -12.37
C VAL A 72 12.19 -6.92 -11.06
N PRO A 73 12.04 -7.97 -10.23
CA PRO A 73 12.89 -8.10 -9.04
C PRO A 73 14.35 -8.27 -9.49
N PRO A 74 15.35 -7.78 -8.73
CA PRO A 74 16.77 -7.86 -9.12
C PRO A 74 17.23 -9.26 -9.53
N ARG A 75 16.74 -10.30 -8.84
CA ARG A 75 16.97 -11.73 -9.14
C ARG A 75 16.48 -12.20 -10.51
N PHE A 76 15.55 -11.46 -11.15
CA PHE A 76 15.03 -11.79 -12.46
C PHE A 76 15.98 -11.40 -13.59
N VAL A 77 16.83 -10.38 -13.37
CA VAL A 77 17.67 -9.78 -14.43
C VAL A 77 19.08 -10.38 -14.48
N ALA A 78 19.53 -11.03 -13.40
CA ALA A 78 20.78 -11.80 -13.41
C ALA A 78 20.70 -12.98 -12.43
N PRO A 79 21.09 -14.21 -12.82
CA PRO A 79 21.52 -15.19 -11.84
C PRO A 79 22.75 -14.62 -11.11
N GLU A 80 22.76 -14.69 -9.78
CA GLU A 80 23.97 -14.42 -9.00
C GLU A 80 25.09 -15.33 -9.56
N ASN A 81 26.14 -14.73 -10.13
CA ASN A 81 27.39 -15.42 -10.45
C ASN A 81 28.33 -15.28 -9.26
#